data_AF-A0A328FJ11-F1
#
_entry.id   AF-A0A328FJ11-F1
#
_cell.length_a   1.000
_cell.length_b   1.000
_cell.length_c   1.000
_cell.angle_alpha   90.00
_cell.angle_beta   90.00
_cell.angle_gamma   90.00
#
_symmetry.space_group_name_H-M   'P 1'
#
loop_
_entity.id
_entity.type
_entity.pdbx_description
1 polymer ?
#
loop_
_entity_poly.entity_id
_entity_poly.type
_entity_poly.pdbx_seq_one_letter_code
_entity_poly.pdbx_strand_id
1 'polypeptide(L)' 'MIGGIGMPELIIILVIILIIFGAGKLPEIGAGLGKGIKNFKKATKEPIDDDKEKEPEKIDKD' A
#
# COMPACT_ATOMS: atom_id res chain seq x y z
N MET A 1 -2.46 35.70 11.94
CA MET A 1 -3.22 34.44 11.76
C MET A 1 -2.50 33.61 10.70
N ILE A 2 -1.57 32.76 11.12
CA ILE A 2 -0.93 31.78 10.23
C ILE A 2 -1.74 30.50 10.39
N GLY A 3 -2.83 30.39 9.64
CA GLY A 3 -3.55 29.14 9.49
C GLY A 3 -2.74 28.26 8.56
N GLY A 4 -2.24 27.14 9.06
CA GLY A 4 -1.59 26.13 8.21
C GLY A 4 -2.56 25.64 7.13
N ILE A 5 -2.01 25.01 6.09
CA ILE A 5 -2.79 24.38 5.01
C ILE A 5 -3.86 23.51 5.66
N GLY A 6 -5.11 23.94 5.54
CA GLY A 6 -6.25 23.23 6.09
C GLY A 6 -6.61 22.03 5.22
N MET A 7 -7.52 21.21 5.76
CA MET A 7 -8.12 20.14 4.99
C MET A 7 -8.73 20.60 3.65
N PRO A 8 -9.39 21.78 3.56
CA PRO A 8 -9.93 22.28 2.28
C PRO A 8 -8.85 22.51 1.21
N GLU A 9 -7.73 23.13 1.57
CA GLU A 9 -6.63 23.41 0.64
C GLU A 9 -5.98 22.12 0.14
N LEU A 10 -5.81 21.11 1.01
CA LEU A 10 -5.29 19.80 0.60
C LEU A 10 -6.22 19.10 -0.41
N ILE A 11 -7.54 19.22 -0.24
CA ILE A 11 -8.52 18.66 -1.18
C ILE A 11 -8.40 19.35 -2.55
N ILE A 12 -8.26 20.67 -2.59
CA ILE A 12 -8.08 21.41 -3.84
C ILE A 12 -6.81 20.95 -4.58
N ILE A 13 -5.70 20.83 -3.86
CA ILE A 13 -4.44 20.33 -4.43
C ILE A 13 -4.61 18.90 -4.97
N LEU A 14 -5.28 18.04 -4.20
CA LEU A 14 -5.56 16.66 -4.61
C LEU A 14 -6.38 16.61 -5.90
N VAL A 15 -7.41 17.46 -6.04
CA VAL A 15 -8.23 17.54 -7.25
C VAL A 15 -7.41 17.97 -8.46
N ILE A 16 -6.50 18.94 -8.31
CA ILE A 16 -5.61 19.37 -9.41
C ILE A 16 -4.70 18.22 -9.85
N ILE A 17 -4.09 17.50 -8.89
CA ILE A 17 -3.27 16.32 -9.16
C ILE A 17 -4.10 15.25 -9.89
N LEU A 18 -5.33 15.01 -9.46
CA LEU A 18 -6.25 14.07 -10.09
C LEU A 18 -6.64 14.46 -11.52
N ILE A 19 -6.70 15.74 -11.86
CA ILE A 19 -6.96 16.20 -13.23
C ILE A 19 -5.74 15.93 -14.12
N ILE A 20 -4.53 16.20 -13.62
CA ILE A 20 -3.29 16.02 -14.39
C ILE A 20 -2.98 14.54 -14.62
N PHE A 21 -3.06 13.74 -13.56
CA PHE A 21 -2.70 12.31 -13.63
C PHE A 21 -3.90 11.40 -13.92
N GLY A 22 -5.12 11.84 -13.66
CA GLY A 22 -6.33 11.02 -13.73
C GLY A 22 -6.59 10.25 -12.42
N ALA A 23 -7.87 10.04 -12.10
CA ALA A 23 -8.31 9.35 -10.88
C ALA A 23 -7.85 7.88 -10.78
N GLY A 24 -7.56 7.25 -11.93
CA GLY A 24 -7.05 5.87 -11.98
C GLY A 24 -5.57 5.71 -11.65
N LYS A 25 -4.75 6.77 -11.78
CA LYS A 25 -3.30 6.68 -11.55
C LYS A 25 -2.93 6.56 -10.08
N LEU A 26 -3.64 7.23 -9.18
CA LEU A 26 -3.38 7.11 -7.73
C LEU A 26 -3.54 5.69 -7.18
N PRO A 27 -4.64 4.94 -7.45
CA PRO A 27 -4.77 3.58 -6.97
C PRO A 27 -3.77 2.61 -7.62
N GLU A 28 -3.40 2.83 -8.88
CA GLU A 28 -2.36 2.05 -9.58
C GLU A 28 -0.99 2.19 -8.86
N ILE A 29 -0.58 3.42 -8.59
CA ILE A 29 0.66 3.74 -7.87
C ILE A 29 0.58 3.22 -6.42
N GLY A 30 -0.54 3.46 -5.74
CA GLY A 30 -0.77 3.01 -4.36
C GLY A 30 -0.74 1.49 -4.21
N ALA A 31 -1.25 0.74 -5.18
CA ALA A 31 -1.18 -0.72 -5.19
C ALA A 31 0.27 -1.22 -5.34
N GLY A 32 1.06 -0.58 -6.20
CA GLY A 32 2.48 -0.87 -6.36
C GLY A 32 3.30 -0.58 -5.10
N LEU A 33 3.14 0.62 -4.55
CA LEU A 33 3.78 1.03 -3.29
C LEU A 33 3.34 0.16 -2.12
N GLY A 34 2.06 -0.18 -2.03
CA GLY A 34 1.51 -1.03 -0.97
C GLY A 34 2.09 -2.44 -0.98
N LYS A 35 2.26 -3.05 -2.17
CA LYS A 35 2.97 -4.32 -2.32
C LYS A 35 4.43 -4.20 -1.90
N GLY A 36 5.12 -3.14 -2.32
CA GLY A 36 6.50 -2.85 -1.94
C GLY A 36 6.67 -2.74 -0.42
N ILE A 37 5.85 -1.92 0.23
CA ILE A 37 5.86 -1.74 1.70
C ILE A 37 5.52 -3.05 2.42
N LYS A 38 4.54 -3.83 1.91
CA LYS A 38 4.18 -5.13 2.49
C LYS A 38 5.35 -6.11 2.43
N ASN A 39 6.02 -6.20 1.29
CA ASN A 39 7.16 -7.09 1.10
C ASN A 39 8.36 -6.63 1.92
N PHE A 40 8.63 -5.32 1.97
CA PHE A 40 9.67 -4.74 2.81
C PHE A 40 9.43 -5.05 4.29
N LYS A 41 8.20 -4.80 4.77
CA LYS A 41 7.81 -5.12 6.15
C LYS A 41 7.95 -6.62 6.45
N LYS A 42 7.63 -7.50 5.50
CA LYS A 42 7.80 -8.95 5.66
C LYS A 42 9.28 -9.31 5.81
N ALA A 43 10.13 -8.83 4.91
CA ALA A 43 11.57 -9.07 4.94
C ALA A 43 12.27 -8.50 6.19
N THR A 44 11.79 -7.37 6.73
CA THR A 44 12.35 -6.78 7.96
C THR A 44 11.80 -7.43 9.23
N LYS A 45 10.64 -8.11 9.17
CA LYS A 45 9.96 -8.70 10.34
C LYS A 45 10.15 -10.21 10.46
N GLU A 46 10.60 -10.90 9.41
CA GLU A 46 11.10 -12.27 9.49
C GLU A 46 12.51 -12.22 10.11
N PRO A 47 12.71 -12.70 11.34
CA PRO A 47 14.04 -13.08 11.79
C PRO A 47 14.58 -14.15 10.83
N ILE A 48 15.89 -14.23 10.68
CA ILE A 48 16.59 -15.12 9.73
C ILE A 48 16.31 -16.63 9.96
N ASP A 49 15.53 -16.99 10.98
CA ASP A 49 15.11 -18.36 11.25
C ASP A 49 13.67 -18.59 10.79
N ASP A 50 13.50 -19.21 9.62
CA ASP A 50 12.56 -20.33 9.44
C ASP A 50 12.46 -20.72 7.94
N ASP A 51 13.28 -21.69 7.55
CA ASP A 51 12.98 -22.69 6.51
C ASP A 51 11.76 -23.55 6.93
N LYS A 52 10.58 -22.94 7.13
CA LYS A 52 9.35 -23.69 7.41
C LYS A 52 8.26 -23.38 6.41
N GLU A 53 8.25 -24.27 5.41
CA GLU A 53 7.06 -24.99 4.93
C GLU A 53 5.76 -24.21 4.95
N LYS A 54 5.30 -23.84 3.75
CA LYS A 54 3.87 -23.79 3.46
C LYS A 54 3.61 -24.58 2.20
N GLU A 55 3.64 -25.90 2.32
CA GLU A 55 2.80 -26.75 1.46
C GLU A 55 1.35 -26.67 1.97
N PRO A 56 0.36 -26.63 1.06
CA PRO A 56 -1.04 -26.55 1.43
C PRO A 56 -1.52 -27.94 1.88
N GLU A 57 -1.86 -28.08 3.16
CA GLU A 57 -2.67 -29.21 3.63
C GLU A 57 -4.06 -29.09 3.00
N LYS A 58 -4.25 -29.77 1.85
CA LYS A 58 -5.57 -30.07 1.32
C LYS A 58 -6.15 -31.17 2.19
N ILE A 59 -7.22 -30.79 2.87
CA ILE A 59 -8.17 -31.67 3.54
C ILE A 59 -8.84 -32.52 2.44
N ASP A 60 -8.36 -33.75 2.25
CA ASP A 60 -9.16 -34.79 1.61
C ASP A 60 -9.59 -35.77 2.70
N LYS A 61 -10.91 -35.82 2.87
CA LYS A 61 -11.63 -36.59 3.88
C LYS A 61 -12.48 -37.57 3.09
N ASP A 62 -12.03 -38.80 2.95
CA ASP A 62 -12.81 -39.99 2.59
C ASP A 62 -12.07 -41.26 3.06
#